data_AF-A0A7X7SVX6-F1
#
_entry.id   AF-A0A7X7SVX6-F1
#
_cell.length_a   1.000
_cell.length_b   1.000
_cell.length_c   1.000
_cell.angle_alpha   90.00
_cell.angle_beta   90.00
_cell.angle_gamma   90.00
#
_symmetry.space_group_name_H-M   'P 1'
#
loop_
_entity.id
_entity.type
_entity.pdbx_description
1 polymer ?
#
loop_
_entity_poly.entity_id
_entity_poly.type
_entity_poly.pdbx_seq_one_letter_code
_entity_poly.pdbx_strand_id
1 'polypeptide(L)'
;SLVLTAVILACLIYINIKIRKANLETLEKLFIKLPFSIYFGWITITAIANTIAFLSSIGWNRFGISEPLWTSLVLIFTLLICGIITFKNQDFIYGLPVIWAFIGILIRHTSENGFEGKYPGIIILLIVIIILLLITDVYILVSDKEKIKSFKLFKRLK
;
A
#
# COMPACT_ATOMS: atom_id res chain seq x y z
N SER A 1 2.66 11.19 16.70
CA SER A 1 2.73 10.95 15.24
C SER A 1 1.37 10.60 14.62
N LEU A 2 0.53 9.80 15.27
CA LEU A 2 -0.77 9.33 14.75
C LEU A 2 -1.68 10.45 14.19
N VAL A 3 -1.90 11.52 14.96
CA VAL A 3 -2.75 12.65 14.57
C VAL A 3 -2.24 13.32 13.30
N LEU A 4 -0.93 13.55 13.21
CA LEU A 4 -0.30 14.14 12.03
C LEU A 4 -0.51 13.26 10.79
N THR A 5 -0.32 11.94 10.92
CA THR A 5 -0.54 11.03 9.78
C THR A 5 -2.01 10.92 9.38
N ALA A 6 -2.95 11.02 10.32
CA ALA A 6 -4.37 11.02 10.01
C ALA A 6 -4.78 12.29 9.25
N VAL A 7 -4.27 13.45 9.66
CA VAL A 7 -4.51 14.74 8.97
C VAL A 7 -3.95 14.70 7.55
N ILE A 8 -2.69 14.25 7.39
CA ILE A 8 -2.06 14.15 6.07
C ILE A 8 -2.82 13.18 5.16
N LEU A 9 -3.25 12.02 5.69
CA LEU A 9 -4.05 11.05 4.94
C LEU A 9 -5.39 11.66 4.48
N ALA A 10 -6.09 12.39 5.35
CA ALA A 10 -7.35 13.07 5.00
C ALA A 10 -7.15 14.12 3.89
N CYS A 11 -6.09 14.92 3.98
CA CYS A 11 -5.72 15.88 2.93
C CYS A 11 -5.43 15.18 1.60
N LEU A 12 -4.66 14.09 1.60
CA LEU A 12 -4.33 13.31 0.41
C LEU A 12 -5.55 12.67 -0.24
N ILE A 13 -6.49 12.17 0.55
CA ILE A 13 -7.78 11.64 0.06
C ILE A 13 -8.55 12.75 -0.66
N TYR A 14 -8.67 13.93 -0.03
CA TYR A 14 -9.38 15.06 -0.62
C TYR A 14 -8.74 15.55 -1.92
N ILE A 15 -7.40 15.67 -1.96
CA ILE A 15 -6.65 16.07 -3.14
C ILE A 15 -6.81 15.04 -4.27
N ASN A 16 -6.70 13.74 -3.97
CA ASN A 16 -6.88 12.69 -4.98
C ASN A 16 -8.29 12.69 -5.59
N ILE A 17 -9.32 12.96 -4.78
CA ILE A 17 -10.70 13.10 -5.28
C ILE A 17 -10.82 14.34 -6.20
N LYS A 18 -10.20 15.47 -5.84
CA LYS A 18 -10.18 16.69 -6.65
C LYS A 18 -9.44 16.49 -7.97
N ILE A 19 -8.26 15.90 -7.96
CA ILE A 19 -7.46 15.61 -9.18
C ILE A 19 -8.22 14.67 -10.12
N ARG A 20 -8.96 13.69 -9.58
CA ARG A 20 -9.77 12.77 -10.40
C ARG A 20 -10.93 13.46 -11.12
N LYS A 21 -11.51 14.50 -10.53
CA LYS A 21 -12.61 15.27 -11.11
C LYS A 21 -12.13 16.41 -12.01
N ALA A 22 -10.84 16.76 -11.94
CA ALA A 22 -10.26 17.82 -12.75
C ALA A 22 -10.01 17.32 -14.19
N ASN A 23 -10.38 18.15 -15.17
CA ASN A 23 -10.15 17.89 -16.58
C ASN A 23 -8.75 18.40 -16.95
N LEU A 24 -7.73 17.60 -16.66
CA LEU A 24 -6.31 17.93 -16.87
C LEU A 24 -5.80 17.33 -18.19
N GLU A 25 -4.88 18.02 -18.86
CA GLU A 25 -4.17 17.49 -20.03
C GLU A 25 -3.40 16.21 -19.66
N THR A 26 -3.23 15.30 -20.63
CA THR A 26 -2.68 13.95 -20.41
C THR A 26 -1.29 13.95 -19.76
N LEU A 27 -0.45 14.96 -20.05
CA LEU A 27 0.89 15.11 -19.49
C LEU A 27 0.86 15.68 -18.07
N GLU A 28 0.07 16.72 -17.82
CA GLU A 28 -0.11 17.30 -16.47
C GLU A 28 -0.73 16.27 -15.52
N LYS A 29 -1.69 15.49 -16.02
CA LYS A 29 -2.31 14.38 -15.29
C LYS A 29 -1.30 13.33 -14.89
N LEU A 30 -0.26 13.05 -15.69
CA LEU A 30 0.78 12.08 -15.33
C LEU A 30 1.72 12.63 -14.26
N PHE A 31 2.30 13.82 -14.49
CA PHE A 31 3.29 14.42 -13.58
C PHE A 31 2.72 14.78 -12.21
N ILE A 32 1.41 15.09 -12.15
CA ILE A 32 0.73 15.37 -10.88
C ILE A 32 0.24 14.07 -10.26
N LYS A 33 -0.44 13.19 -10.99
CA LYS A 33 -1.05 12.00 -10.38
C LYS A 33 0.00 11.03 -9.83
N LEU A 34 1.11 10.82 -10.55
CA LEU A 34 2.09 9.80 -10.20
C LEU A 34 2.73 10.01 -8.82
N PRO A 35 3.33 11.17 -8.48
CA PRO A 35 3.88 11.39 -7.14
C PRO A 35 2.80 11.34 -6.07
N PHE A 36 1.62 11.91 -6.31
CA PHE A 36 0.53 11.89 -5.33
C PHE A 36 0.00 10.47 -5.07
N SER A 37 -0.05 9.59 -6.06
CA SER A 37 -0.44 8.18 -5.89
C SER A 37 0.60 7.39 -5.07
N ILE A 38 1.90 7.62 -5.32
CA ILE A 38 2.98 7.02 -4.51
C ILE A 38 2.87 7.49 -3.05
N TYR A 39 2.77 8.81 -2.84
CA TYR A 39 2.64 9.38 -1.50
C TYR A 39 1.40 8.85 -0.78
N PHE A 40 0.28 8.70 -1.50
CA PHE A 40 -0.93 8.17 -0.92
C PHE A 40 -0.75 6.72 -0.44
N GLY A 41 -0.13 5.86 -1.25
CA GLY A 41 0.21 4.48 -0.84
C GLY A 41 1.08 4.45 0.43
N TRP A 42 2.10 5.30 0.47
CA TRP A 42 3.05 5.35 1.58
C TRP A 42 2.45 5.86 2.89
N ILE A 43 1.60 6.88 2.80
CA ILE A 43 0.91 7.42 3.98
C ILE A 43 -0.15 6.44 4.50
N THR A 44 -0.84 5.68 3.64
CA THR A 44 -1.79 4.64 4.11
C THR A 44 -1.08 3.61 4.99
N ILE A 45 0.07 3.10 4.56
CA ILE A 45 0.84 2.12 5.33
C ILE A 45 1.35 2.73 6.64
N THR A 46 1.86 3.96 6.58
CA THR A 46 2.33 4.69 7.76
C THR A 46 1.18 4.91 8.76
N ALA A 47 -0.02 5.21 8.28
CA ALA A 47 -1.20 5.38 9.13
C ALA A 47 -1.59 4.07 9.84
N ILE A 48 -1.55 2.94 9.11
CA ILE A 48 -1.80 1.62 9.70
C ILE A 48 -0.73 1.29 10.76
N ALA A 49 0.55 1.46 10.43
CA ALA A 49 1.66 1.23 11.35
C ALA A 49 1.55 2.09 12.62
N ASN A 50 1.25 3.38 12.48
CA ASN A 50 1.05 4.28 13.61
C ASN A 50 -0.16 3.87 14.46
N THR A 51 -1.24 3.39 13.84
CA THR A 51 -2.43 2.91 14.56
C THR A 51 -2.08 1.69 15.42
N ILE A 52 -1.34 0.72 14.86
CA ILE A 52 -0.88 -0.46 15.60
C ILE A 52 0.06 -0.06 16.74
N ALA A 53 1.00 0.85 16.47
CA ALA A 53 1.92 1.36 17.49
C ALA A 53 1.18 2.09 18.62
N PHE A 54 0.17 2.90 18.29
CA PHE A 54 -0.66 3.58 19.27
C PHE A 54 -1.44 2.60 20.15
N LEU A 55 -2.08 1.61 19.55
CA LEU A 55 -2.76 0.52 20.25
C LEU A 55 -1.82 -0.23 21.20
N SER A 56 -0.58 -0.50 20.77
CA SER A 56 0.44 -1.11 21.63
C SER A 56 0.83 -0.18 22.79
N SER A 57 0.97 1.13 22.53
CA SER A 57 1.38 2.11 23.54
C SER A 57 0.37 2.31 24.68
N ILE A 58 -0.92 2.11 24.42
CA ILE A 58 -1.97 2.18 25.45
C ILE A 58 -2.15 0.85 26.20
N GLY A 59 -1.27 -0.13 25.98
CA GLY A 59 -1.32 -1.44 26.62
C GLY A 59 -2.48 -2.31 26.14
N TRP A 60 -2.97 -2.11 24.92
CA TRP A 60 -4.09 -2.90 24.42
C TRP A 60 -3.72 -4.38 24.29
N ASN A 61 -4.51 -5.24 24.94
CA ASN A 61 -4.24 -6.68 24.99
C ASN A 61 -4.63 -7.46 23.72
N ARG A 62 -4.71 -6.83 22.53
CA ARG A 62 -4.97 -7.52 21.25
C ARG A 62 -6.22 -8.42 21.28
N PHE A 63 -7.29 -7.95 21.93
CA PHE A 63 -8.51 -8.74 22.22
C PHE A 63 -8.29 -10.07 22.97
N GLY A 64 -7.17 -10.24 23.67
CA GLY A 64 -6.79 -11.49 24.35
C GLY A 64 -6.25 -12.58 23.41
N ILE A 65 -5.93 -12.22 22.16
CA ILE A 65 -5.47 -13.15 21.12
C ILE A 65 -3.92 -13.24 21.14
N SER A 66 -3.38 -14.39 20.71
CA SER A 66 -1.93 -14.58 20.57
C SER A 66 -1.28 -13.63 19.55
N GLU A 67 -0.02 -13.28 19.75
CA GLU A 67 0.74 -12.37 18.87
C GLU A 67 0.78 -12.79 17.39
N PRO A 68 0.99 -14.07 17.04
CA PRO A 68 1.02 -14.49 15.64
C PRO A 68 -0.34 -14.36 14.95
N LEU A 69 -1.41 -14.68 15.68
CA LEU A 69 -2.78 -14.55 15.17
C LEU A 69 -3.15 -13.07 14.99
N TRP A 70 -2.83 -12.23 15.98
CA TRP A 70 -3.05 -10.79 15.88
C TRP A 70 -2.32 -10.17 14.68
N THR A 71 -1.04 -10.52 14.50
CA THR A 71 -0.23 -10.08 13.35
C THR A 71 -0.86 -10.52 12.03
N SER A 72 -1.31 -11.77 11.94
CA SER A 72 -1.96 -12.29 10.73
C SER A 72 -3.24 -11.52 10.38
N LEU A 73 -4.06 -11.19 11.38
CA LEU A 73 -5.28 -10.39 11.19
C LEU A 73 -4.95 -8.97 10.68
N VAL A 74 -3.93 -8.34 11.25
CA VAL A 74 -3.48 -7.02 10.82
C VAL A 74 -2.98 -7.05 9.36
N LEU A 75 -2.24 -8.08 8.97
CA LEU A 75 -1.78 -8.24 7.59
C LEU A 75 -2.95 -8.42 6.60
N ILE A 76 -3.93 -9.25 6.95
CA ILE A 76 -5.14 -9.46 6.14
C ILE A 76 -5.92 -8.15 6.03
N PHE A 77 -6.10 -7.42 7.13
CA PHE A 77 -6.81 -6.15 7.13
C PHE A 77 -6.10 -5.09 6.27
N THR A 78 -4.76 -5.04 6.34
CA THR A 78 -3.92 -4.16 5.51
C THR A 78 -4.07 -4.52 4.03
N LEU A 79 -4.03 -5.81 3.68
CA LEU A 79 -4.24 -6.29 2.32
C LEU A 79 -5.63 -5.86 1.81
N LEU A 80 -6.69 -6.04 2.60
CA LEU A 80 -8.05 -5.69 2.19
C LEU A 80 -8.17 -4.20 1.90
N ILE A 81 -7.72 -3.34 2.81
CA ILE A 81 -7.79 -1.88 2.62
C ILE A 81 -7.01 -1.47 1.38
N CYS A 82 -5.74 -1.84 1.30
CA CYS A 82 -4.88 -1.42 0.21
C CYS A 82 -5.34 -2.03 -1.12
N GLY A 83 -5.69 -3.31 -1.15
CA GLY A 83 -6.18 -3.99 -2.34
C GLY A 83 -7.48 -3.39 -2.87
N ILE A 84 -8.45 -3.08 -2.00
CA ILE A 84 -9.69 -2.40 -2.40
C ILE A 84 -9.38 -1.01 -2.98
N ILE A 85 -8.50 -0.24 -2.35
CA ILE A 85 -8.12 1.10 -2.84
C ILE A 85 -7.44 0.98 -4.21
N THR A 86 -6.45 0.09 -4.36
CA THR A 86 -5.75 -0.17 -5.62
C THR A 86 -6.74 -0.54 -6.73
N PHE A 87 -7.63 -1.50 -6.47
CA PHE A 87 -8.57 -2.01 -7.45
C PHE A 87 -9.67 -0.99 -7.81
N LYS A 88 -10.30 -0.36 -6.81
CA LYS A 88 -11.32 0.68 -7.03
C LYS A 88 -10.74 1.90 -7.73
N ASN A 89 -9.46 2.21 -7.46
CA ASN A 89 -8.83 3.36 -8.07
C ASN A 89 -8.14 3.05 -9.41
N GLN A 90 -8.07 1.78 -9.82
CA GLN A 90 -7.35 1.34 -11.03
C GLN A 90 -5.97 2.01 -11.09
N ASP A 91 -5.27 2.02 -9.95
CA ASP A 91 -4.03 2.78 -9.78
C ASP A 91 -2.91 1.87 -9.27
N PHE A 92 -2.19 1.25 -10.19
CA PHE A 92 -1.06 0.38 -9.87
C PHE A 92 0.10 1.16 -9.22
N ILE A 93 0.20 2.48 -9.43
CA ILE A 93 1.23 3.32 -8.80
C ILE A 93 1.03 3.37 -7.28
N TYR A 94 -0.22 3.33 -6.83
CA TYR A 94 -0.56 3.24 -5.41
C TYR A 94 -0.21 1.86 -4.81
N GLY A 95 -0.28 0.78 -5.60
CA GLY A 95 0.06 -0.58 -5.16
C GLY A 95 1.55 -0.80 -4.91
N LEU A 96 2.43 -0.12 -5.67
CA LEU A 96 3.89 -0.26 -5.57
C LEU A 96 4.45 -0.05 -4.13
N PRO A 97 4.17 1.06 -3.44
CA PRO A 97 4.64 1.24 -2.06
C PRO A 97 4.04 0.20 -1.09
N VAL A 98 2.80 -0.25 -1.33
CA VAL A 98 2.16 -1.30 -0.52
C VAL A 98 2.91 -2.61 -0.61
N ILE A 99 3.26 -3.03 -1.83
CA ILE A 99 4.08 -4.23 -2.05
C ILE A 99 5.44 -4.09 -1.36
N TRP A 100 6.08 -2.93 -1.48
CA TRP A 100 7.36 -2.67 -0.82
C TRP A 100 7.27 -2.81 0.70
N ALA A 101 6.20 -2.34 1.34
CA ALA A 101 6.00 -2.53 2.78
C ALA A 101 5.86 -4.00 3.16
N PHE A 102 5.06 -4.79 2.44
CA PHE A 102 4.92 -6.22 2.71
C PHE A 102 6.24 -6.97 2.51
N ILE A 103 7.06 -6.58 1.53
CA ILE A 103 8.42 -7.10 1.35
C ILE A 103 9.30 -6.76 2.56
N GLY A 104 9.27 -5.53 3.06
CA GLY A 104 10.02 -5.13 4.26
C GLY A 104 9.62 -5.95 5.50
N ILE A 105 8.31 -6.22 5.67
CA ILE A 105 7.80 -7.07 6.74
C ILE A 105 8.31 -8.52 6.56
N LEU A 106 8.29 -9.04 5.33
CA LEU A 106 8.79 -10.37 5.01
C LEU A 106 10.27 -10.52 5.34
N ILE A 107 11.10 -9.56 4.93
CA ILE A 107 12.54 -9.53 5.23
C ILE A 107 12.78 -9.58 6.74
N ARG A 108 11.99 -8.84 7.53
CA ARG A 108 12.12 -8.85 8.99
C ARG A 108 11.70 -10.19 9.62
N HIS A 109 10.81 -10.93 8.98
CA HIS A 109 10.40 -12.26 9.46
C HIS A 109 11.39 -13.38 9.10
N THR A 110 12.19 -13.19 8.04
CA THR A 110 13.19 -14.16 7.60
C THR A 110 14.61 -13.84 8.07
N SER A 111 14.90 -12.59 8.42
CA SER A 111 16.23 -12.15 8.87
C SER A 111 16.59 -12.67 10.26
N GLU A 112 17.89 -12.97 10.44
CA GLU A 112 18.50 -13.36 11.72
C GLU A 112 18.31 -12.30 12.81
N ASN A 113 18.47 -11.02 12.46
CA ASN A 113 18.25 -9.92 13.41
C ASN A 113 16.75 -9.64 13.69
N GLY A 114 15.86 -10.47 13.17
CA GLY A 114 14.41 -10.30 13.23
C GLY A 114 13.75 -11.46 13.97
N PHE A 115 12.99 -12.27 13.22
CA PHE A 115 12.27 -13.42 13.77
C PHE A 115 12.88 -14.77 13.37
N GLU A 116 13.99 -14.81 12.62
CA GLU A 116 14.72 -16.05 12.30
C GLU A 116 13.84 -17.16 11.70
N GLY A 117 12.77 -16.79 10.96
CA GLY A 117 11.86 -17.80 10.40
C GLY A 117 10.95 -18.50 11.43
N LYS A 118 10.92 -18.07 12.69
CA LYS A 118 10.15 -18.68 13.80
C LYS A 118 8.64 -18.75 13.56
N TYR A 119 8.12 -17.92 12.66
CA TYR A 119 6.68 -17.85 12.33
C TYR A 119 6.42 -18.18 10.85
N PRO A 120 6.53 -19.46 10.43
CA PRO A 120 6.41 -19.86 9.03
C PRO A 120 5.03 -19.54 8.45
N GLY A 121 3.96 -19.60 9.25
CA GLY A 121 2.61 -19.24 8.81
C GLY A 121 2.48 -17.77 8.37
N ILE A 122 3.17 -16.85 9.07
CA ILE A 122 3.17 -15.43 8.71
C ILE A 122 3.98 -15.20 7.43
N ILE A 123 5.10 -15.91 7.26
CA ILE A 123 5.94 -15.84 6.06
C ILE A 123 5.14 -16.28 4.82
N ILE A 124 4.45 -17.43 4.90
CA ILE A 124 3.61 -17.92 3.81
C ILE A 124 2.50 -16.92 3.50
N LEU A 125 1.83 -16.40 4.53
CA LEU A 125 0.77 -15.39 4.37
C LEU A 125 1.29 -14.14 3.64
N LEU A 126 2.47 -13.63 4.02
CA LEU A 126 3.11 -12.49 3.38
C LEU A 126 3.43 -12.75 1.90
N ILE A 127 3.97 -13.93 1.58
CA ILE A 127 4.27 -14.32 0.19
C ILE A 127 2.97 -14.34 -0.63
N VAL A 128 1.90 -14.95 -0.12
CA VAL A 128 0.60 -15.00 -0.78
C VAL A 128 0.05 -13.59 -1.01
N ILE A 129 0.12 -12.72 0.00
CA ILE A 129 -0.31 -11.31 -0.09
C ILE A 129 0.47 -10.57 -1.18
N ILE A 130 1.79 -10.71 -1.21
CA ILE A 130 2.66 -10.05 -2.20
C ILE A 130 2.31 -10.52 -3.62
N ILE A 131 2.16 -11.82 -3.82
CA ILE A 131 1.77 -12.39 -5.13
C ILE A 131 0.41 -11.86 -5.57
N LEU A 132 -0.58 -11.84 -4.67
CA LEU A 132 -1.93 -11.34 -4.98
C LEU A 132 -1.91 -9.86 -5.39
N LEU A 133 -1.15 -9.03 -4.67
CA LEU A 133 -0.99 -7.61 -5.00
C LEU A 133 -0.28 -7.42 -6.33
N LEU A 134 0.78 -8.19 -6.61
CA LEU A 134 1.49 -8.15 -7.89
C LEU A 134 0.55 -8.52 -9.05
N ILE A 135 -0.23 -9.59 -8.92
CA ILE A 135 -1.21 -9.99 -9.94
C ILE A 135 -2.23 -8.86 -10.15
N THR A 136 -2.71 -8.25 -9.08
CA THR A 136 -3.67 -7.13 -9.15
C THR A 136 -3.08 -5.92 -9.88
N ASP A 137 -1.85 -5.53 -9.54
CA ASP A 137 -1.17 -4.40 -10.17
C ASP A 137 -0.86 -4.67 -11.66
N VAL A 138 -0.43 -5.88 -12.00
CA VAL A 138 -0.20 -6.30 -13.39
C VAL A 138 -1.52 -6.32 -14.18
N TYR A 139 -2.60 -6.85 -13.60
CA TYR A 139 -3.91 -6.86 -14.24
C TYR A 139 -4.40 -5.44 -14.56
N ILE A 140 -4.30 -4.52 -13.59
CA ILE A 140 -4.68 -3.11 -13.76
C ILE A 140 -3.80 -2.45 -14.82
N LEU A 141 -2.48 -2.71 -14.80
CA LEU A 141 -1.54 -2.17 -15.78
C LEU A 141 -1.89 -2.61 -17.21
N VAL A 142 -2.23 -3.89 -17.41
CA VAL A 142 -2.56 -4.45 -18.73
C VAL A 142 -3.95 -4.02 -19.21
N SER A 143 -4.93 -3.92 -18.31
CA SER A 143 -6.30 -3.53 -18.63
C SER A 143 -6.38 -2.05 -19.07
N ASP A 144 -5.52 -1.19 -18.53
CA ASP A 144 -5.51 0.24 -18.82
C ASP A 144 -4.63 0.60 -20.04
N LYS A 145 -5.13 0.27 -21.24
CA LYS A 145 -4.45 0.50 -22.54
C LYS A 145 -4.05 1.96 -22.78
N GLU A 146 -4.80 2.92 -22.23
CA GLU A 146 -4.53 4.36 -22.32
C GLU A 146 -3.24 4.74 -21.57
N LYS A 147 -3.01 4.19 -20.37
CA LYS A 147 -1.80 4.44 -19.56
C LYS A 147 -0.54 3.76 -20.13
N ILE A 148 -0.66 2.57 -20.72
CA ILE A 148 0.47 1.92 -21.40
C ILE A 148 0.93 2.78 -22.58
N LYS A 149 0.00 3.40 -23.32
CA LYS A 149 0.30 4.26 -24.46
C LYS A 149 1.04 5.53 -24.00
N SER A 150 0.63 6.15 -22.89
CA SER A 150 1.34 7.31 -22.31
C SER A 150 2.74 6.97 -21.79
N PHE A 151 2.93 5.81 -21.16
CA PHE A 151 4.25 5.36 -20.70
C PHE A 151 5.19 5.05 -21.87
N LYS A 152 4.68 4.43 -22.94
CA LYS A 152 5.44 4.22 -24.19
C LYS A 152 5.82 5.54 -24.88
N LEU A 153 4.96 6.57 -24.82
CA LEU A 153 5.23 7.89 -25.38
C LEU A 153 6.41 8.58 -24.68
N PHE A 154 6.50 8.45 -23.35
CA PHE A 154 7.64 8.94 -22.56
C PHE A 154 8.96 8.27 -22.97
N LYS A 155 8.96 6.95 -23.19
CA LYS A 155 10.15 6.21 -23.65
C LYS A 155 10.59 6.59 -25.07
N ARG A 156 9.74 7.29 -25.83
CA ARG A 156 9.98 7.71 -27.21
C ARG A 156 10.49 9.15 -27.33
N LEU A 157 10.37 9.94 -26.26
CA LEU A 157 10.84 11.33 -26.17
C LEU A 157 12.21 11.45 -25.47
N LYS A 158 12.84 10.30 -25.16
CA LYS A 158 14.20 10.19 -24.63
C LYS A 158 15.05 9.44 -25.66
#